data_AF-A0A2N1NVV9-F1
#
_entry.id   AF-A0A2N1NVV9-F1
#
_cell.length_a   1.000
_cell.length_b   1.000
_cell.length_c   1.000
_cell.angle_alpha   90.00
_cell.angle_beta   90.00
_cell.angle_gamma   90.00
#
_symmetry.space_group_name_H-M   'P 1'
#
loop_
_entity.id
_entity.type
_entity.pdbx_description
1 polymer ?
#
loop_
_entity_poly.entity_id
_entity_poly.type
_entity_poly.pdbx_seq_one_letter_code
_entity_poly.pdbx_strand_id
1 'polypeptide(L)'
;MFVVNASCPKLKNPEEYVIINKIVEQHNYSLDVSIVEFEDSRKFTDLMIEDIKFMTVSCKFGAIAQRKFLEQKYPIHPLYSRELYNTIQRFRLTKESLLNDAAKLSNWLDNQKEIDSC
;
A
#
# COMPACT_ATOMS: atom_id res chain seq x y z
N MET A 1 1.32 27.03 8.88
CA MET A 1 0.44 25.88 8.55
C MET A 1 0.07 25.94 7.07
N PHE A 2 0.41 24.90 6.29
CA PHE A 2 0.01 24.81 4.89
C PHE A 2 -1.47 24.45 4.79
N VAL A 3 -2.24 25.23 4.04
CA VAL A 3 -3.69 25.01 3.91
C VAL A 3 -4.10 25.24 2.47
N VAL A 4 -4.79 24.27 1.88
CA VAL A 4 -5.51 24.43 0.62
C VAL A 4 -7.00 24.38 0.92
N ASN A 5 -7.71 25.45 0.61
CA ASN A 5 -9.16 25.50 0.70
C ASN A 5 -9.75 25.26 -0.69
N ALA A 6 -10.56 24.23 -0.80
CA ALA A 6 -11.26 23.87 -2.03
C ALA A 6 -12.77 23.80 -1.77
N SER A 7 -13.56 24.15 -2.78
CA SER A 7 -15.02 23.98 -2.75
C SER A 7 -15.53 23.54 -4.11
N CYS A 8 -16.63 22.79 -4.13
CA CYS A 8 -17.42 22.56 -5.34
C CYS A 8 -18.77 23.27 -5.14
N PRO A 9 -18.91 24.55 -5.55
CA PRO A 9 -20.15 25.29 -5.36
C PRO A 9 -21.25 24.65 -6.20
N LYS A 10 -22.47 24.55 -5.66
CA LYS A 10 -23.64 24.03 -6.41
C LYS A 10 -24.28 25.10 -7.31
N LEU A 11 -23.99 26.37 -7.04
CA LEU A 11 -24.50 27.52 -7.79
C LEU A 11 -23.41 28.05 -8.72
N LYS A 12 -23.78 28.33 -9.97
CA LYS A 12 -22.88 28.86 -11.01
C LYS A 12 -21.66 27.95 -11.31
N ASN A 13 -21.85 26.64 -11.19
CA ASN A 13 -20.86 25.62 -11.52
C ASN A 13 -21.52 24.44 -12.25
N PRO A 14 -22.03 24.66 -13.48
CA PRO A 14 -22.75 23.63 -14.24
C PRO A 14 -21.85 22.44 -14.61
N GLU A 15 -20.54 22.66 -14.66
CA GLU A 15 -19.52 21.66 -14.99
C GLU A 15 -18.96 20.93 -13.74
N GLU A 16 -19.53 21.17 -12.55
CA GLU A 16 -19.18 20.54 -11.28
C GLU A 16 -17.67 20.62 -10.91
N TYR A 17 -16.99 21.70 -11.31
CA TYR A 17 -15.58 21.87 -11.02
C TYR A 17 -15.30 22.02 -9.52
N VAL A 18 -14.17 21.45 -9.10
CA VAL A 18 -13.57 21.76 -7.79
C VAL A 18 -12.74 23.03 -7.95
N ILE A 19 -13.11 24.07 -7.19
CA ILE A 19 -12.46 25.38 -7.21
C ILE A 19 -11.55 25.50 -6.00
N ILE A 20 -10.29 25.86 -6.23
CA ILE A 20 -9.35 26.22 -5.17
C ILE A 20 -9.54 27.70 -4.82
N ASN A 21 -10.03 27.96 -3.61
CA ASN A 21 -10.37 29.32 -3.17
C ASN A 21 -9.20 30.03 -2.51
N LYS A 22 -8.37 29.30 -1.77
CA LYS A 22 -7.25 29.86 -0.99
C LYS A 22 -6.14 28.84 -0.84
N ILE A 23 -4.91 29.29 -1.02
CA ILE A 23 -3.71 28.54 -0.69
C ILE A 23 -2.93 29.37 0.34
N VAL A 24 -2.54 28.74 1.45
CA VAL A 24 -1.64 29.30 2.45
C VAL A 24 -0.35 28.51 2.40
N GLU A 25 0.71 29.11 1.86
CA GLU A 25 2.02 28.47 1.66
C GLU A 25 2.97 28.67 2.84
N GLN A 26 2.43 28.70 4.06
CA GLN A 26 3.22 28.97 5.26
C GLN A 26 3.57 27.64 5.93
N HIS A 27 4.83 27.25 5.86
CA HIS A 27 5.33 26.02 6.48
C HIS A 27 6.04 26.34 7.79
N ASN A 28 5.97 25.43 8.76
CA ASN A 28 6.69 25.56 10.03
C ASN A 28 8.14 25.04 9.92
N TYR A 29 8.54 24.60 8.74
CA TYR A 29 9.83 23.98 8.42
C TYR A 29 10.15 24.25 6.94
N SER A 30 11.42 24.13 6.56
CA SER A 30 11.83 24.24 5.15
C SER A 30 11.31 23.05 4.36
N LEU A 31 10.69 23.30 3.22
CA LEU A 31 10.37 22.24 2.27
C LEU A 31 11.67 21.70 1.66
N ASP A 32 11.78 20.38 1.61
CA ASP A 32 12.90 19.68 1.00
C ASP A 32 12.36 18.64 0.01
N VAL A 33 12.50 18.96 -1.28
CA VAL A 33 12.02 18.12 -2.39
C VAL A 33 12.79 16.79 -2.42
N SER A 34 14.04 16.77 -1.94
CA SER A 34 14.85 15.55 -1.92
C SER A 34 14.26 14.46 -1.04
N ILE A 35 13.44 14.82 -0.03
CA ILE A 35 12.72 13.85 0.81
C ILE A 35 11.69 13.06 -0.01
N VAL A 36 10.99 13.74 -0.92
CA VAL A 36 9.98 13.12 -1.80
C VAL A 36 10.65 12.24 -2.84
N GLU A 37 11.71 12.74 -3.48
CA GLU A 37 12.50 11.97 -4.45
C GLU A 37 13.13 10.72 -3.81
N PHE A 38 13.65 10.86 -2.59
CA PHE A 38 14.14 9.73 -1.81
C PHE A 38 13.02 8.73 -1.53
N GLU A 39 11.83 9.19 -1.15
CA GLU A 39 10.66 8.33 -0.94
C GLU A 39 10.27 7.52 -2.16
N ASP A 40 10.27 8.13 -3.34
CA ASP A 40 9.99 7.43 -4.59
C ASP A 40 11.10 6.44 -4.95
N SER A 41 12.37 6.78 -4.70
CA SER A 41 13.50 5.86 -4.93
C SER A 41 13.48 4.61 -4.03
N ARG A 42 12.74 4.64 -2.91
CA ARG A 42 12.56 3.49 -2.01
C ARG A 42 11.55 2.47 -2.52
N LYS A 43 10.69 2.84 -3.46
CA LYS A 43 9.60 1.98 -3.92
C LYS A 43 10.14 0.86 -4.79
N PHE A 44 9.70 -0.37 -4.52
CA PHE A 44 9.96 -1.49 -5.40
C PHE A 44 9.20 -1.34 -6.70
N THR A 45 9.84 -1.74 -7.80
CA THR A 45 9.18 -1.85 -9.10
C THR A 45 8.16 -2.99 -9.05
N ASP A 46 7.18 -2.96 -9.97
CA ASP A 46 6.16 -4.00 -10.03
C ASP A 46 6.75 -5.40 -10.22
N LEU A 47 7.83 -5.52 -10.99
CA LEU A 47 8.58 -6.77 -11.17
C LEU A 47 9.18 -7.29 -9.86
N MET A 48 9.79 -6.40 -9.06
CA MET A 48 10.33 -6.77 -7.75
C MET A 48 9.21 -7.20 -6.80
N ILE A 49 8.07 -6.53 -6.84
CA ILE A 49 6.90 -6.88 -6.02
C ILE A 49 6.36 -8.26 -6.41
N GLU A 50 6.31 -8.58 -7.71
CA GLU A 50 5.88 -9.89 -8.20
C GLU A 50 6.83 -11.00 -7.74
N ASP A 51 8.14 -10.78 -7.83
CA ASP A 51 9.14 -11.73 -7.32
C ASP A 51 9.01 -11.92 -5.79
N ILE A 52 8.85 -10.84 -5.02
CA ILE A 52 8.64 -10.90 -3.57
C ILE A 52 7.38 -11.71 -3.25
N LYS A 53 6.29 -11.48 -4.00
CA LYS A 53 5.04 -12.23 -3.85
C LYS A 53 5.27 -13.72 -4.14
N PHE A 54 5.92 -14.06 -5.25
CA PHE A 54 6.21 -15.43 -5.62
C PHE A 54 7.07 -16.14 -4.57
N MET A 55 8.17 -15.50 -4.14
CA MET A 55 9.05 -16.06 -3.11
C MET A 55 8.35 -16.21 -1.75
N THR A 56 7.45 -15.29 -1.40
CA THR A 56 6.74 -15.30 -0.13
C THR A 56 5.62 -16.35 -0.11
N VAL A 57 4.77 -16.36 -1.15
CA VAL A 57 3.55 -17.19 -1.20
C VAL A 57 3.85 -18.60 -1.69
N SER A 58 4.57 -18.72 -2.81
CA SER A 58 4.82 -20.00 -3.47
C SER A 58 6.02 -20.73 -2.86
N CYS A 59 7.14 -20.02 -2.65
CA CYS A 59 8.38 -20.65 -2.16
C CYS A 59 8.52 -20.65 -0.63
N LYS A 60 7.71 -19.85 0.08
CA LYS A 60 7.78 -19.66 1.54
C LYS A 60 9.18 -19.27 2.05
N PHE A 61 9.93 -18.51 1.25
CA PHE A 61 11.29 -18.11 1.60
C PHE A 61 11.32 -17.10 2.75
N GLY A 62 12.35 -17.23 3.60
CA GLY A 62 12.65 -16.25 4.65
C GLY A 62 13.20 -14.95 4.06
N ALA A 63 13.05 -13.84 4.80
CA ALA A 63 13.44 -12.51 4.34
C ALA A 63 14.91 -12.39 3.92
N ILE A 64 15.82 -13.13 4.57
CA ILE A 64 17.25 -13.14 4.22
C ILE A 64 17.47 -13.74 2.82
N ALA A 65 16.81 -14.85 2.50
CA ALA A 65 16.93 -15.49 1.20
C ALA A 65 16.34 -14.61 0.09
N GLN A 66 15.17 -14.02 0.35
CA GLN A 66 14.54 -13.07 -0.59
C GLN A 66 15.43 -11.85 -0.83
N ARG A 67 16.05 -11.29 0.22
CA ARG A 67 16.98 -10.17 0.09
C ARG A 67 18.15 -10.51 -0.84
N LYS A 68 18.82 -11.63 -0.58
CA LYS A 68 19.96 -12.07 -1.40
C LYS A 68 19.56 -12.27 -2.87
N PHE A 69 18.39 -12.85 -3.11
CA PHE A 69 17.87 -13.02 -4.46
C PHE A 69 17.66 -11.68 -5.17
N LEU A 70 17.00 -10.72 -4.50
CA LEU A 70 16.75 -9.41 -5.08
C LEU A 70 18.04 -8.60 -5.29
N GLU A 71 19.00 -8.70 -4.37
CA GLU A 71 20.32 -8.05 -4.51
C GLU A 71 21.05 -8.53 -5.77
N GLN A 72 20.91 -9.81 -6.11
CA GLN A 72 21.52 -10.39 -7.30
C GLN A 72 20.74 -10.10 -8.58
N LYS A 73 19.40 -10.15 -8.55
CA LYS A 73 18.56 -9.94 -9.73
C LYS A 73 18.41 -8.46 -10.10
N TYR A 74 18.47 -7.56 -9.11
CA TYR A 74 18.27 -6.12 -9.26
C TYR A 74 19.43 -5.31 -8.64
N PRO A 75 20.68 -5.46 -9.14
CA PRO A 75 21.87 -4.89 -8.50
C PRO A 75 21.91 -3.36 -8.47
N ILE A 76 21.16 -2.70 -9.35
CA ILE A 76 21.09 -1.24 -9.47
C ILE A 76 20.04 -0.65 -8.53
N HIS A 77 19.11 -1.46 -8.02
CA HIS A 77 18.01 -0.99 -7.19
C HIS A 77 18.36 -1.09 -5.70
N PRO A 78 18.34 0.03 -4.95
CA PRO A 78 18.60 -0.01 -3.52
C PRO A 78 17.51 -0.79 -2.79
N LEU A 79 17.92 -1.80 -2.02
CA LEU A 79 17.04 -2.65 -1.24
C LEU A 79 16.98 -2.19 0.21
N TYR A 80 15.94 -1.44 0.53
CA TYR A 80 15.68 -0.99 1.90
C TYR A 80 14.99 -2.08 2.70
N SER A 81 15.63 -2.49 3.80
CA SER A 81 15.12 -3.56 4.66
C SER A 81 13.69 -3.32 5.12
N ARG A 82 13.35 -2.09 5.54
CA ARG A 82 12.01 -1.73 6.00
C ARG A 82 10.95 -2.01 4.94
N GLU A 83 11.18 -1.57 3.70
CA GLU A 83 10.24 -1.78 2.59
C GLU A 83 10.13 -3.25 2.22
N LEU A 84 11.25 -3.99 2.25
CA LEU A 84 11.26 -5.44 2.02
C LEU A 84 10.41 -6.17 3.07
N TYR A 85 10.63 -5.91 4.35
CA TYR A 85 9.86 -6.53 5.43
C TYR A 85 8.38 -6.18 5.36
N ASN A 86 8.04 -4.91 5.10
CA ASN A 86 6.65 -4.47 4.92
C ASN A 86 5.96 -5.21 3.78
N THR A 87 6.64 -5.32 2.63
CA THR A 87 6.11 -5.99 1.43
C THR A 87 5.93 -7.49 1.66
N ILE A 88 6.93 -8.15 2.26
CA ILE A 88 6.83 -9.56 2.65
C ILE A 88 5.65 -9.77 3.62
N GLN A 89 5.53 -8.91 4.63
CA GLN A 89 4.44 -9.01 5.60
C GLN A 89 3.07 -8.84 4.94
N ARG A 90 2.94 -7.92 3.98
CA ARG A 90 1.72 -7.73 3.20
C ARG A 90 1.28 -9.00 2.47
N PHE A 91 2.22 -9.80 1.97
CA PHE A 91 1.93 -11.05 1.28
C PHE A 91 1.79 -12.26 2.21
N ARG A 92 2.43 -12.23 3.38
CA ARG A 92 2.21 -13.23 4.43
C ARG A 92 0.83 -13.10 5.06
N LEU A 93 0.35 -11.88 5.22
CA LEU A 93 -1.02 -11.59 5.63
C LEU A 93 -1.94 -11.89 4.43
N THR A 94 -2.29 -13.16 4.23
CA THR A 94 -3.30 -13.56 3.25
C THR A 94 -4.65 -12.96 3.62
N LYS A 95 -5.58 -12.85 2.65
CA LYS A 95 -6.95 -12.35 2.87
C LYS A 95 -7.65 -12.99 4.09
N GLU A 96 -7.30 -14.22 4.46
CA GLU A 96 -7.80 -14.92 5.66
C GLU A 96 -7.30 -14.32 7.00
N SER A 97 -6.09 -13.76 7.05
CA SER A 97 -5.61 -13.05 8.24
C SER A 97 -6.16 -11.63 8.33
N LEU A 98 -6.67 -11.08 7.23
CA LEU A 98 -7.35 -9.78 7.17
C LEU A 98 -8.84 -9.90 7.52
N LEU A 99 -9.42 -11.11 7.53
CA LEU A 99 -10.75 -11.32 8.08
C LEU A 99 -10.68 -11.06 9.59
N ASN A 100 -11.31 -9.97 10.02
CA ASN A 100 -11.60 -9.77 11.43
C ASN A 100 -12.52 -10.89 11.93
N ASP A 101 -12.62 -11.07 13.24
CA ASP A 101 -13.40 -12.15 13.82
C ASP A 101 -14.87 -12.12 13.37
N ALA A 102 -15.42 -10.93 13.10
CA ALA A 102 -16.77 -10.77 12.56
C ALA A 102 -16.93 -11.32 11.14
N ALA A 103 -15.97 -11.07 10.25
CA ALA A 103 -15.99 -11.58 8.89
C ALA A 103 -15.76 -13.10 8.84
N LYS A 104 -14.94 -13.64 9.76
CA LYS A 104 -14.80 -15.10 9.95
C LYS A 104 -16.10 -15.74 10.43
N LEU A 105 -16.76 -15.13 11.41
CA LEU A 105 -18.03 -15.62 11.94
C LEU A 105 -19.15 -15.60 10.87
N SER A 106 -19.20 -14.54 10.05
CA SER A 106 -20.17 -14.45 8.95
C SER A 106 -20.01 -15.59 7.95
N ASN A 107 -18.78 -15.82 7.46
CA ASN A 107 -18.50 -16.91 6.52
C ASN A 107 -18.82 -18.29 7.13
N TRP A 108 -18.60 -18.47 8.44
CA TRP A 108 -18.96 -19.71 9.13
C TRP A 108 -20.47 -19.94 9.19
N LEU A 109 -21.27 -18.90 9.46
CA LEU A 109 -22.74 -18.99 9.50
C LEU A 109 -23.35 -19.30 8.13
N ASP A 110 -22.79 -18.75 7.05
CA ASP A 110 -23.28 -19.00 5.70
C ASP A 110 -23.03 -20.46 5.27
N ASN A 111 -21.86 -21.03 5.63
CA ASN A 111 -21.56 -22.44 5.39
C ASN A 111 -22.46 -23.40 6.19
N GLN A 112 -22.87 -23.03 7.41
CA GLN A 112 -23.81 -23.82 8.21
C GLN A 112 -25.18 -23.94 7.55
N LYS A 113 -25.67 -22.85 6.93
CA LYS A 113 -26.96 -22.87 6.22
C LYS A 113 -26.97 -23.79 5.01
N GLU A 114 -25.84 -23.94 4.32
CA GLU A 114 -25.72 -24.88 3.20
C GLU A 114 -25.74 -26.34 3.67
N ILE A 115 -25.21 -26.62 4.87
CA ILE A 115 -25.21 -27.97 5.46
C ILE A 115 -26.60 -28.34 6.01
N ASP A 116 -27.28 -27.38 6.65
CA ASP A 116 -28.60 -27.59 7.26
C ASP A 116 -29.76 -27.61 6.22
N SER A 117 -29.47 -27.29 4.95
CA SER A 117 -30.45 -27.33 3.85
C SER A 117 -30.47 -28.67 3.09
N CYS A 118 -29.80 -29.71 3.61
CA CYS A 118 -29.75 -31.07 3.03
C CYS A 118 -30.52 -32.08 3.88
#